data_AF-A0A918YMA6-F1
#
_entry.id   AF-A0A918YMA6-F1
#
_cell.length_a   1.000
_cell.length_b   1.000
_cell.length_c   1.000
_cell.angle_alpha   90.00
_cell.angle_beta   90.00
_cell.angle_gamma   90.00
#
_symmetry.space_group_name_H-M   'P 1'
#
loop_
_entity.id
_entity.type
_entity.pdbx_description
1 polymer ?
#
loop_
_entity_poly.entity_id
_entity_poly.type
_entity_poly.pdbx_seq_one_letter_code
_entity_poly.pdbx_strand_id
1 'polypeptide(L)'
;MHTMTPDPLAVLQVAADHSISEEQAATAIEWAAHMTVHAWESYADTLGLAKHDGDAMEAWFRSLPPGAQNAVLDDAVTVVVGADNVLAEIYRKQDAKQASHRRVMRTNRPRVHIR
;
A
#
# COMPACT_ATOMS: atom_id res chain seq x y z
N MET A 1 12.32 -8.20 -16.52
CA MET A 1 12.54 -7.83 -15.11
C MET A 1 11.63 -8.70 -14.27
N HIS A 2 12.19 -9.64 -13.51
CA HIS A 2 11.41 -10.37 -12.51
C HIS A 2 11.20 -9.40 -11.34
N THR A 3 9.96 -9.03 -11.04
CA THR A 3 9.62 -8.40 -9.76
C THR A 3 10.06 -9.38 -8.70
N MET A 4 11.11 -9.03 -7.94
CA MET A 4 11.49 -9.82 -6.78
C MET A 4 10.37 -9.69 -5.79
N THR A 5 9.59 -10.76 -5.63
CA THR A 5 8.59 -10.84 -4.58
C THR A 5 9.30 -10.59 -3.25
N PRO A 6 8.75 -9.74 -2.37
CA PRO A 6 9.35 -9.48 -1.07
C PRO A 6 9.54 -10.79 -0.30
N ASP A 7 10.63 -10.85 0.48
CA ASP A 7 10.95 -12.04 1.30
C ASP A 7 9.74 -12.39 2.19
N PRO A 8 9.17 -13.60 2.06
CA PRO A 8 8.00 -14.01 2.85
C PRO A 8 8.20 -13.87 4.36
N LEU A 9 9.42 -14.06 4.86
CA LEU A 9 9.71 -13.89 6.29
C LEU A 9 9.66 -12.42 6.70
N ALA A 10 10.18 -11.53 5.86
CA ALA A 10 10.10 -10.09 6.08
C ALA A 10 8.64 -9.61 6.05
N VAL A 11 7.83 -10.12 5.12
CA VAL A 11 6.39 -9.82 5.06
C VAL A 11 5.68 -10.20 6.35
N LEU A 12 5.89 -11.42 6.85
CA LEU A 12 5.27 -11.89 8.09
C LEU A 12 5.72 -11.09 9.30
N GLN A 13 6.99 -10.73 9.37
CA GLN A 13 7.51 -9.91 10.45
C GLN A 13 6.88 -8.52 10.46
N VAL A 14 6.85 -7.83 9.31
CA VAL A 14 6.24 -6.50 9.19
C VAL A 14 4.74 -6.54 9.47
N ALA A 15 4.04 -7.57 8.98
CA ALA A 15 2.62 -7.76 9.28
C ALA A 15 2.35 -7.86 10.79
N ALA A 16 3.19 -8.63 11.50
CA ALA A 16 3.10 -8.80 12.95
C ALA A 16 3.45 -7.50 13.70
N ASP A 17 4.57 -6.87 13.36
CA ASP A 17 5.09 -5.69 14.06
C ASP A 17 4.15 -4.48 13.92
N HIS A 18 3.48 -4.34 12.77
CA HIS A 18 2.56 -3.23 12.49
C HIS A 18 1.07 -3.58 12.65
N SER A 19 0.74 -4.84 12.97
CA SER A 19 -0.64 -5.32 13.07
C SER A 19 -1.48 -5.05 11.80
N ILE A 20 -0.89 -5.32 10.63
CA ILE A 20 -1.50 -5.14 9.29
C ILE A 20 -1.63 -6.48 8.55
N SER A 21 -2.34 -6.51 7.42
CA SER A 21 -2.42 -7.74 6.61
C SER A 21 -1.09 -8.04 5.91
N GLU A 22 -0.87 -9.30 5.51
CA GLU A 22 0.31 -9.70 4.76
C GLU A 22 0.39 -8.98 3.40
N GLU A 23 -0.74 -8.75 2.73
CA GLU A 23 -0.78 -7.99 1.48
C GLU A 23 -0.39 -6.53 1.68
N GLN A 24 -0.84 -5.91 2.79
CA GLN A 24 -0.45 -4.54 3.15
C GLN A 24 1.05 -4.49 3.48
N ALA A 25 1.56 -5.46 4.22
CA ALA A 25 2.98 -5.56 4.55
C ALA A 25 3.85 -5.75 3.30
N ALA A 26 3.47 -6.65 2.40
CA ALA A 26 4.17 -6.86 1.12
C ALA A 26 4.20 -5.58 0.28
N THR A 27 3.06 -4.89 0.17
CA THR A 27 2.96 -3.62 -0.55
C THR A 27 3.82 -2.53 0.11
N ALA A 28 3.85 -2.47 1.45
CA ALA A 28 4.66 -1.51 2.19
C ALA A 28 6.16 -1.76 1.99
N ILE A 29 6.60 -3.03 1.97
CA ILE A 29 8.01 -3.38 1.69
C ILE A 29 8.40 -2.95 0.28
N GLU A 30 7.57 -3.23 -0.73
CA GLU A 30 7.82 -2.80 -2.11
C GLU A 30 7.87 -1.27 -2.22
N TRP A 31 6.96 -0.57 -1.54
CA TRP A 31 6.91 0.88 -1.53
C TRP A 31 8.14 1.49 -0.84
N ALA A 32 8.57 0.93 0.30
CA ALA A 32 9.79 1.33 1.00
C ALA A 32 11.04 1.15 0.12
N ALA A 33 11.13 0.04 -0.62
CA ALA A 33 12.20 -0.19 -1.58
C ALA A 33 12.20 0.86 -2.70
N HIS A 34 11.02 1.17 -3.26
CA HIS A 34 10.88 2.20 -4.30
C HIS A 34 11.29 3.59 -3.79
N MET A 35 10.86 3.98 -2.58
CA MET A 35 11.26 5.25 -1.97
C MET A 35 12.78 5.33 -1.75
N THR A 36 13.39 4.23 -1.32
CA THR A 36 14.84 4.14 -1.11
C THR A 36 15.62 4.31 -2.41
N VAL A 37 15.21 3.62 -3.47
CA VAL A 37 15.83 3.75 -4.80
C VAL A 37 15.68 5.17 -5.32
N HIS A 38 14.48 5.76 -5.24
CA HIS A 38 14.26 7.14 -5.69
C HIS A 38 15.10 8.16 -4.90
N ALA A 39 15.23 7.97 -3.58
CA ALA A 39 16.08 8.81 -2.74
C ALA A 39 17.56 8.70 -3.13
N TRP A 40 18.04 7.48 -3.42
CA TRP A 40 19.39 7.26 -3.94
C TRP A 40 19.61 7.94 -5.29
N GLU A 41 18.70 7.76 -6.25
CA GLU A 41 18.83 8.38 -7.58
C GLU A 41 18.94 9.90 -7.50
N SER A 42 18.15 10.51 -6.62
CA SER A 42 18.20 11.94 -6.34
C SER A 42 19.53 12.35 -5.71
N TYR A 43 20.04 11.57 -4.75
CA TYR A 43 21.34 11.83 -4.13
C TYR A 43 22.50 11.67 -5.12
N ALA A 44 22.48 10.60 -5.92
CA ALA A 44 23.46 10.33 -6.95
C ALA A 44 23.52 11.45 -8.00
N ASP A 45 22.36 11.97 -8.43
CA ASP A 45 22.29 13.15 -9.33
C ASP A 45 23.00 14.36 -8.75
N THR A 46 22.79 14.66 -7.46
CA THR A 46 23.42 15.83 -6.84
C THR A 46 24.94 15.74 -6.74
N LEU A 47 25.49 14.52 -6.68
CA LEU A 47 26.92 14.28 -6.55
C LEU A 47 27.59 13.84 -7.85
N GLY A 48 26.85 13.71 -8.95
CA GLY A 48 27.36 13.20 -10.22
C GLY A 48 27.77 11.72 -10.16
N LEU A 49 27.15 10.94 -9.28
CA LEU A 49 27.39 9.50 -9.14
C LEU A 49 26.53 8.69 -10.11
N ALA A 50 26.91 7.44 -10.34
CA ALA A 50 26.13 6.53 -11.18
C ALA A 50 24.89 6.03 -10.42
N LYS A 51 23.69 6.36 -10.93
CA LYS A 51 22.39 5.97 -10.35
C LYS A 51 22.20 4.46 -10.18
N HIS A 52 22.76 3.69 -11.09
CA HIS A 52 22.58 2.23 -11.13
C HIS A 52 23.72 1.47 -10.45
N ASP A 53 24.59 2.18 -9.73
CA ASP A 53 25.63 1.56 -8.90
C ASP A 53 25.00 1.04 -7.61
N GLY A 54 24.68 -0.27 -7.62
CA GLY A 54 24.04 -0.94 -6.49
C GLY A 54 24.92 -1.00 -5.25
N ASP A 55 26.24 -1.13 -5.41
CA ASP A 55 27.18 -1.19 -4.29
C ASP A 55 27.29 0.18 -3.62
N ALA A 56 27.33 1.25 -4.41
CA ALA A 56 27.32 2.62 -3.89
C ALA A 56 26.00 2.97 -3.19
N MET A 57 24.87 2.53 -3.76
CA MET A 57 23.55 2.67 -3.13
C MET A 57 23.49 1.95 -1.79
N GLU A 58 23.95 0.70 -1.74
CA GLU A 58 23.95 -0.09 -0.50
C GLU A 58 24.88 0.53 0.56
N ALA A 59 26.07 0.99 0.17
CA ALA A 59 27.00 1.67 1.07
C ALA A 59 26.40 2.98 1.61
N TRP A 60 25.72 3.76 0.75
CA TRP A 60 25.00 4.96 1.15
C TRP A 60 23.88 4.64 2.13
N PHE A 61 23.06 3.63 1.84
CA PHE A 61 21.96 3.22 2.70
C PHE A 61 22.43 2.73 4.07
N ARG A 62 23.56 1.98 4.13
CA ARG A 62 24.20 1.55 5.39
C ARG A 62 24.86 2.71 6.16
N SER A 63 25.17 3.83 5.50
CA SER A 63 25.73 5.02 6.14
C SER A 63 24.70 5.88 6.87
N LEU A 64 23.41 5.63 6.64
CA LEU A 64 22.32 6.38 7.27
C LEU A 64 22.27 6.12 8.80
N PRO A 65 21.72 7.07 9.58
CA PRO A 65 21.59 6.92 11.03
C PRO A 65 20.86 5.63 11.43
N PRO A 66 21.19 5.05 12.61
CA PRO A 66 20.45 3.91 13.14
C PRO A 66 18.95 4.21 13.20
N GLY A 67 18.13 3.34 12.61
CA GLY A 67 16.67 3.49 12.55
C GLY A 67 16.12 4.19 11.31
N ALA A 68 16.97 4.77 10.44
CA ALA A 68 16.50 5.36 9.17
C ALA A 68 15.75 4.34 8.29
N GLN A 69 16.20 3.09 8.29
CA GLN A 69 15.56 2.00 7.54
C GLN A 69 14.15 1.71 8.06
N ASN A 70 13.98 1.67 9.38
CA ASN A 70 12.69 1.47 10.01
C ASN A 70 11.77 2.66 9.76
N ALA A 71 12.28 3.90 9.82
CA ALA A 71 11.48 5.08 9.53
C ALA A 71 10.91 5.09 8.10
N VAL A 72 11.72 4.70 7.10
CA VAL A 72 11.25 4.57 5.70
C VAL A 72 10.16 3.51 5.58
N LEU A 73 10.29 2.40 6.31
CA LEU A 73 9.28 1.36 6.36
C LEU A 73 7.99 1.82 7.07
N ASP A 74 8.11 2.52 8.20
CA ASP A 74 6.98 3.06 8.97
C ASP A 74 6.17 4.06 8.13
N ASP A 75 6.86 4.92 7.38
CA ASP A 75 6.24 5.85 6.42
C ASP A 75 5.52 5.09 5.32
N ALA A 76 6.13 4.02 4.78
CA ALA A 76 5.51 3.19 3.76
C ALA A 76 4.23 2.50 4.28
N VAL A 77 4.28 1.92 5.47
CA VAL A 77 3.12 1.32 6.13
C VAL A 77 2.00 2.35 6.32
N THR A 78 2.34 3.55 6.81
CA THR A 78 1.38 4.63 7.01
C THR A 78 0.68 5.03 5.70
N VAL A 79 1.44 5.14 4.60
CA VAL A 79 0.91 5.46 3.27
C VAL A 79 -0.02 4.36 2.77
N VAL A 80 0.40 3.08 2.87
CA VAL A 80 -0.40 1.94 2.39
C VAL A 80 -1.71 1.81 3.17
N VAL A 81 -1.66 1.82 4.50
CA VAL A 81 -2.85 1.77 5.35
C VAL A 81 -3.76 2.97 5.09
N GLY A 82 -3.18 4.16 4.90
CA GLY A 82 -3.92 5.36 4.52
C GLY A 82 -4.66 5.21 3.18
N ALA A 83 -3.98 4.68 2.16
CA ALA A 83 -4.56 4.46 0.84
C ALA A 83 -5.74 3.49 0.88
N ASP A 84 -5.61 2.38 1.61
CA ASP A 84 -6.69 1.40 1.76
C ASP A 84 -7.93 2.00 2.45
N ASN A 85 -7.72 2.82 3.47
CA ASN A 85 -8.82 3.52 4.15
C ASN A 85 -9.56 4.48 3.21
N VAL A 86 -8.83 5.21 2.38
CA VAL A 86 -9.41 6.11 1.36
C VAL A 86 -10.19 5.32 0.32
N LEU A 87 -9.64 4.21 -0.18
CA LEU A 87 -10.32 3.33 -1.14
C LEU A 87 -11.62 2.76 -0.53
N ALA A 88 -11.57 2.26 0.71
CA ALA A 88 -12.74 1.75 1.42
C ALA A 88 -13.82 2.83 1.62
N GLU A 89 -13.46 4.09 1.80
CA GLU A 89 -14.41 5.20 1.87
C GLU A 89 -15.04 5.50 0.50
N ILE A 90 -14.25 5.49 -0.58
CA ILE A 90 -14.74 5.69 -1.95
C ILE A 90 -15.77 4.62 -2.31
N TYR A 91 -15.47 3.34 -2.04
CA TYR A 91 -16.39 2.24 -2.30
C TYR A 91 -17.67 2.33 -1.46
N ARG A 92 -17.58 2.63 -0.16
CA ARG A 92 -18.77 2.85 0.69
C ARG A 92 -19.68 3.96 0.16
N LYS A 93 -19.11 5.07 -0.33
CA LYS A 93 -19.88 6.17 -0.94
C LYS A 93 -20.54 5.75 -2.25
N GLN A 94 -19.89 4.92 -3.06
CA GLN A 94 -20.47 4.39 -4.29
C GLN A 94 -21.62 3.41 -4.01
N ASP A 95 -21.45 2.50 -3.06
CA ASP A 95 -22.48 1.55 -2.64
C ASP A 95 -23.70 2.25 -2.06
N ALA A 96 -23.51 3.28 -1.22
CA ALA A 96 -24.60 4.08 -0.69
C ALA A 96 -25.39 4.80 -1.81
N LYS A 97 -24.70 5.32 -2.84
CA LYS A 97 -25.34 5.93 -4.00
C LYS A 97 -26.11 4.91 -4.85
N GLN A 98 -25.57 3.72 -5.06
CA GLN A 98 -26.25 2.64 -5.79
C GLN A 98 -27.43 2.06 -5.01
N ALA A 99 -27.32 1.90 -3.69
CA ALA A 99 -28.41 1.47 -2.82
C ALA A 99 -29.57 2.48 -2.80
N SER A 100 -29.26 3.78 -2.83
CA SER A 100 -30.27 4.85 -2.99
C SER A 100 -30.96 4.82 -4.36
N HIS A 101 -30.28 4.36 -5.42
CA HIS A 101 -30.84 4.24 -6.77
C HIS A 101 -31.55 2.92 -7.04
N ARG A 102 -31.35 1.91 -6.17
CA ARG A 102 -32.08 0.64 -6.21
C ARG A 102 -33.50 0.90 -5.72
N ARG A 103 -34.33 1.50 -6.59
CA ARG A 103 -35.77 1.65 -6.40
C ARG A 103 -36.31 0.30 -5.93
N VAL A 104 -36.83 0.29 -4.71
CA VAL A 104 -37.64 -0.81 -4.19
C VAL A 104 -38.75 -1.03 -5.20
N MET A 105 -38.65 -2.12 -5.96
CA MET A 105 -39.68 -2.51 -6.89
C MET A 105 -40.88 -2.88 -6.02
N ARG A 106 -41.79 -1.92 -5.80
CA ARG A 106 -43.07 -2.17 -5.12
C ARG A 106 -43.82 -3.19 -5.98
N THR A 107 -43.71 -4.46 -5.62
CA THR A 107 -44.60 -5.49 -6.13
C THR A 107 -45.96 -5.23 -5.51
N ASN A 108 -46.77 -4.40 -6.15
CA ASN A 108 -48.21 -4.31 -5.89
C ASN A 108 -48.80 -5.68 -6.28
N ARG A 109 -48.76 -6.64 -5.35
CA ARG A 109 -49.39 -7.95 -5.51
C ARG A 109 -50.90 -7.73 -5.41
N PRO A 110 -51.69 -7.92 -6.48
CA PRO A 110 -53.13 -7.81 -6.36
C PRO A 110 -53.63 -8.90 -5.42
N ARG A 111 -54.32 -8.51 -4.34
CA ARG A 111 -55.02 -9.45 -3.46
C ARG A 111 -56.24 -9.98 -4.21
N VAL A 112 -56.09 -11.13 -4.85
CA VAL A 112 -57.21 -11.86 -5.43
C VAL A 112 -57.98 -12.50 -4.28
N HIS A 113 -59.18 -11.98 -3.99
CA HIS A 113 -60.16 -12.67 -3.16
C HIS A 113 -60.84 -13.74 -4.02
N ILE A 114 -60.56 -15.00 -3.73
CA ILE A 114 -61.35 -16.13 -4.24
C ILE A 114 -62.58 -16.23 -3.34
N ARG A 115 -63.77 -16.13 -3.94
CA ARG A 115 -65.07 -16.40 -3.30
C ARG A 115 -65.38 -17.88 -3.36
#